data_AF-A0A934XUW3-F1
#
_entry.id   AF-A0A934XUW3-F1
#
_cell.length_a   1.000
_cell.length_b   1.000
_cell.length_c   1.000
_cell.angle_alpha   90.00
_cell.angle_beta   90.00
_cell.angle_gamma   90.00
#
_symmetry.space_group_name_H-M   'P 1'
#
loop_
_entity.id
_entity.type
_entity.pdbx_description
1 polymer ?
#
loop_
_entity_poly.entity_id
_entity_poly.type
_entity_poly.pdbx_seq_one_letter_code
_entity_poly.pdbx_strand_id
1 'polypeptide(L)'
;MWQYAMGWREIFTRILGDFTVEENVTPAWLRNPNTKRLLKLDLFYPDVGVAVRLQGLQGQRKVRKSDQEELEEVQRDELREELCRQHGVRLINVDLAAEETRVVFNELSRALATASRVVAQSDSRSVDKGRLMPNLAQARQTLERVRMQVRRSEDVAQYADAWRDREMAAIATAQAEAKPANAPGGSLFKSGRIIATVYKPGAEVKHDRFGRGTVVAAQPDGNDMAITISFVTAGERRFLVSLVQDKLTLV
;
A
#
# COMPACT_ATOMS: atom_id res chain seq x y z
N MET A 1 0.02 -1.23 -18.57
CA MET A 1 1.24 -1.36 -17.74
C MET A 1 0.97 -1.31 -16.24
N TRP A 2 0.21 -0.33 -15.73
CA TRP A 2 -0.17 -0.29 -14.31
C TRP A 2 -0.96 -1.53 -13.85
N GLN A 3 -1.88 -2.03 -14.70
CA GLN A 3 -2.58 -3.30 -14.46
C GLN A 3 -1.61 -4.49 -14.34
N TYR A 4 -0.57 -4.58 -15.18
CA TYR A 4 0.42 -5.65 -15.09
C TYR A 4 1.26 -5.58 -13.81
N ALA A 5 1.57 -4.37 -13.33
CA ALA A 5 2.22 -4.20 -12.03
C ALA A 5 1.35 -4.74 -10.89
N MET A 6 0.05 -4.45 -10.89
CA MET A 6 -0.90 -4.99 -9.91
C MET A 6 -1.02 -6.51 -10.00
N GLY A 7 -1.07 -7.07 -11.22
CA GLY A 7 -1.11 -8.52 -11.42
C GLY A 7 0.13 -9.22 -10.87
N TRP A 8 1.32 -8.65 -11.11
CA TRP A 8 2.55 -9.16 -10.50
C TRP A 8 2.55 -9.03 -8.99
N ARG A 9 2.08 -7.91 -8.42
CA ARG A 9 1.92 -7.77 -6.97
C ARG A 9 1.02 -8.87 -6.39
N GLU A 10 -0.13 -9.12 -7.01
CA GLU A 10 -1.02 -10.21 -6.60
C GLU A 10 -0.33 -11.57 -6.68
N ILE A 11 0.39 -11.87 -7.76
CA ILE A 11 1.14 -13.11 -7.92
C ILE A 11 2.15 -13.28 -6.76
N PHE A 12 2.93 -12.23 -6.48
CA PHE A 12 3.88 -12.28 -5.36
C PHE A 12 3.17 -12.43 -4.02
N THR A 13 2.05 -11.73 -3.77
CA THR A 13 1.29 -11.89 -2.53
C THR A 13 0.71 -13.29 -2.38
N ARG A 14 0.26 -13.94 -3.45
CA ARG A 14 -0.21 -15.33 -3.37
C ARG A 14 0.92 -16.31 -3.06
N ILE A 15 2.11 -16.08 -3.62
CA ILE A 15 3.25 -16.99 -3.46
C ILE A 15 3.99 -16.75 -2.14
N LEU A 16 4.15 -15.49 -1.73
CA LEU A 16 5.02 -15.06 -0.64
C LEU A 16 4.24 -14.41 0.52
N GLY A 17 2.90 -14.45 0.51
CA GLY A 17 2.06 -13.76 1.50
C GLY A 17 2.24 -14.23 2.94
N ASP A 18 2.82 -15.42 3.15
CA ASP A 18 3.12 -15.96 4.47
C ASP A 18 4.48 -15.46 5.04
N PHE A 19 5.17 -14.56 4.33
CA PHE A 19 6.40 -13.92 4.77
C PHE A 19 6.19 -12.44 5.06
N THR A 20 7.05 -11.88 5.92
CA THR A 20 7.09 -10.43 6.12
C THR A 20 7.45 -9.73 4.81
N VAL A 21 6.69 -8.70 4.44
CA VAL A 21 6.94 -7.88 3.25
C VAL A 21 7.11 -6.42 3.64
N GLU A 22 8.14 -5.81 3.07
CA GLU A 22 8.38 -4.38 3.11
C GLU A 22 8.20 -3.80 1.70
N GLU A 23 7.28 -2.84 1.56
CA GLU A 23 6.98 -2.25 0.26
C GLU A 23 7.72 -0.93 0.05
N ASN A 24 8.18 -0.69 -1.18
CA ASN A 24 8.76 0.57 -1.62
C ASN A 24 9.97 1.06 -0.79
N VAL A 25 10.77 0.13 -0.25
CA VAL A 25 11.83 0.44 0.70
C VAL A 25 13.18 0.80 0.04
N THR A 26 13.98 1.55 0.79
CA THR A 26 15.37 1.91 0.46
C THR A 26 16.28 1.52 1.64
N PRO A 27 16.68 0.24 1.76
CA PRO A 27 17.50 -0.20 2.87
C PRO A 27 18.81 0.60 2.95
N ALA A 28 19.29 0.88 4.16
CA ALA A 28 20.48 1.73 4.36
C ALA A 28 21.74 1.20 3.65
N TRP A 29 21.83 -0.13 3.52
CA TRP A 29 22.90 -0.82 2.78
C TRP A 29 22.76 -0.74 1.26
N LEU A 30 21.56 -0.47 0.74
CA LEU A 30 21.28 -0.35 -0.68
C LEU A 30 21.55 1.09 -1.17
N ARG A 31 22.78 1.55 -0.93
CA ARG A 31 23.26 2.90 -1.25
C ARG A 31 24.40 2.81 -2.23
N ASN A 32 24.34 3.59 -3.30
CA ASN A 32 25.43 3.66 -4.26
C ASN A 32 26.70 4.20 -3.55
N PRO A 33 27.81 3.45 -3.54
CA PRO A 33 29.01 3.84 -2.80
C PRO A 33 29.70 5.07 -3.38
N ASN A 34 29.56 5.29 -4.69
CA ASN A 34 30.18 6.40 -5.43
C ASN A 34 29.36 7.68 -5.31
N THR A 35 28.05 7.61 -5.61
CA THR A 35 27.18 8.79 -5.66
C THR A 35 26.44 9.06 -4.36
N LYS A 36 26.51 8.12 -3.40
CA LYS A 36 25.79 8.16 -2.12
C LYS A 36 24.27 8.17 -2.22
N ARG A 37 23.71 8.05 -3.44
CA ARG A 37 22.27 7.98 -3.69
C ARG A 37 21.71 6.64 -3.19
N LEU A 38 20.52 6.69 -2.60
CA LEU A 38 19.79 5.49 -2.22
C LEU A 38 19.16 4.84 -3.46
N LEU A 39 19.18 3.51 -3.51
CA LEU A 39 18.44 2.73 -4.49
C LEU A 39 17.22 2.13 -3.79
N LYS A 40 16.18 1.84 -4.58
CA LYS A 40 14.87 1.39 -4.10
C LYS A 40 14.59 -0.05 -4.54
N LEU A 41 13.87 -0.77 -3.70
CA LEU A 41 13.19 -2.04 -3.96
C LEU A 41 11.68 -1.82 -3.92
N ASP A 42 10.92 -2.53 -4.75
CA ASP A 42 9.46 -2.39 -4.72
C ASP A 42 8.83 -3.32 -3.69
N LEU A 43 9.35 -4.54 -3.58
CA LEU A 43 8.99 -5.50 -2.54
C LEU A 43 10.28 -6.11 -1.97
N PHE A 44 10.35 -6.22 -0.65
CA PHE A 44 11.45 -6.88 0.04
C PHE A 44 10.92 -7.85 1.09
N TYR A 45 11.37 -9.10 1.01
CA TYR A 45 11.01 -10.20 1.90
C TYR A 45 12.23 -10.60 2.72
N PRO A 46 12.50 -9.92 3.86
CA PRO A 46 13.71 -10.14 4.64
C PRO A 46 13.82 -11.58 5.18
N ASP A 47 12.69 -12.19 5.54
CA ASP A 47 12.59 -13.56 6.07
C ASP A 47 13.28 -14.62 5.19
N VAL A 48 13.29 -14.39 3.87
CA VAL A 48 13.77 -15.35 2.86
C VAL A 48 14.84 -14.76 1.95
N GLY A 49 15.29 -13.53 2.21
CA GLY A 49 16.31 -12.86 1.41
C GLY A 49 15.89 -12.69 -0.05
N VAL A 50 14.65 -12.29 -0.32
CA VAL A 50 14.14 -12.06 -1.69
C VAL A 50 13.73 -10.61 -1.85
N ALA A 51 14.09 -10.00 -2.97
CA ALA A 51 13.65 -8.66 -3.34
C ALA A 51 13.11 -8.65 -4.77
N VAL A 52 12.17 -7.75 -5.06
CA VAL A 52 11.56 -7.57 -6.38
C VAL A 52 11.67 -6.12 -6.82
N ARG A 53 12.00 -5.93 -8.09
CA ARG A 53 11.88 -4.65 -8.79
C ARG A 53 10.98 -4.80 -10.01
N LEU A 54 9.90 -4.02 -10.06
CA LEU A 54 9.04 -3.84 -11.21
C LEU A 54 9.65 -2.72 -12.08
N GLN A 55 10.17 -3.09 -13.24
CA GLN A 55 10.72 -2.19 -14.25
C GLN A 55 9.66 -1.83 -15.31
N GLY A 56 9.93 -0.80 -16.11
CA GLY A 56 9.04 -0.38 -17.19
C GLY A 56 7.93 0.59 -16.79
N LEU A 57 7.64 0.81 -15.49
CA LEU A 57 6.62 1.78 -15.02
C LEU A 57 6.85 3.26 -15.41
N GLN A 58 7.95 3.59 -16.10
CA GLN A 58 8.18 4.94 -16.63
C GLN A 58 7.14 5.26 -17.70
N GLY A 59 6.05 5.90 -17.27
CA GLY A 59 4.99 6.36 -18.14
C GLY A 59 5.54 7.24 -19.26
N GLN A 60 5.19 6.89 -20.50
CA GLN A 60 5.05 7.77 -21.66
C GLN A 60 6.17 8.80 -21.96
N ARG A 61 7.40 8.67 -21.46
CA ARG A 61 8.52 9.41 -22.05
C ARG A 61 8.96 8.69 -23.32
N LYS A 62 8.27 8.99 -24.41
CA LYS A 62 8.71 8.77 -25.81
C LYS A 62 9.96 9.59 -26.19
N VAL A 63 10.74 10.05 -25.21
CA VAL A 63 12.03 10.67 -25.47
C VAL A 63 13.01 9.52 -25.49
N ARG A 64 13.60 9.25 -26.66
CA ARG A 64 14.71 8.31 -26.79
C ARG A 64 15.77 8.74 -25.78
N LYS A 65 16.05 7.88 -24.81
CA LYS A 65 17.13 8.12 -23.85
C LYS A 65 18.43 8.25 -24.65
N SER A 66 19.30 9.13 -24.19
CA SER A 66 20.65 9.15 -24.75
C SER A 66 21.37 7.85 -24.40
N ASP A 67 22.31 7.42 -25.24
CA ASP A 67 23.14 6.23 -24.98
C ASP A 67 23.81 6.32 -23.58
N GLN A 68 24.11 7.53 -23.13
CA GLN A 68 24.65 7.81 -21.79
C GLN A 68 23.64 7.51 -20.67
N GLU A 69 22.38 7.92 -20.82
CA GLU A 69 21.33 7.63 -19.82
C GLU A 69 21.01 6.14 -19.73
N GLU A 70 21.03 5.43 -20.86
CA GLU A 70 20.85 3.98 -20.89
C GLU A 70 22.00 3.27 -20.17
N LEU A 71 23.25 3.69 -20.43
CA LEU A 71 24.43 3.17 -19.75
C LEU A 71 24.36 3.39 -18.23
N GLU A 72 23.92 4.57 -17.79
CA GLU A 72 23.76 4.90 -16.38
C GLU A 72 22.65 4.07 -15.70
N GLU A 73 21.55 3.77 -16.40
CA GLU A 73 20.50 2.88 -15.89
C GLU A 73 21.00 1.45 -15.74
N VAL A 74 21.70 0.91 -16.74
CA VAL A 74 22.31 -0.42 -16.67
C VAL A 74 23.27 -0.50 -15.50
N GLN A 75 24.18 0.47 -15.36
CA GLN A 75 25.12 0.52 -14.22
C GLN A 75 24.41 0.58 -12.87
N ARG A 76 23.30 1.31 -12.77
CA ARG A 76 22.50 1.39 -11.54
C ARG A 76 21.81 0.07 -11.21
N ASP A 77 21.37 -0.65 -12.23
CA ASP A 77 20.68 -1.93 -12.07
C ASP A 77 21.67 -3.04 -11.70
N GLU A 78 22.83 -3.10 -12.36
CA GLU A 78 23.96 -3.98 -11.99
C GLU A 78 24.43 -3.72 -10.55
N LEU A 79 24.62 -2.46 -10.18
CA LEU A 79 25.02 -2.09 -8.83
C LEU A 79 23.97 -2.51 -7.79
N ARG A 80 22.69 -2.41 -8.12
CA ARG A 80 21.61 -2.85 -7.22
C ARG A 80 21.67 -4.36 -7.01
N GLU A 81 21.84 -5.11 -8.09
CA GLU A 81 21.95 -6.58 -8.03
C GLU A 81 23.15 -7.00 -7.18
N GLU A 82 24.30 -6.37 -7.39
CA GLU A 82 25.52 -6.66 -6.64
C GLU A 82 25.37 -6.35 -5.15
N LEU A 83 24.81 -5.19 -4.78
CA LEU A 83 24.55 -4.85 -3.39
C LEU A 83 23.55 -5.82 -2.74
N CYS A 84 22.49 -6.21 -3.44
CA CYS A 84 21.57 -7.24 -2.95
C CYS A 84 22.30 -8.56 -2.68
N ARG A 85 23.13 -9.01 -3.63
CA ARG A 85 23.89 -10.25 -3.53
C ARG A 85 24.85 -10.25 -2.34
N GLN A 86 25.56 -9.15 -2.10
CA GLN A 86 26.47 -8.99 -0.96
C GLN A 86 25.73 -9.11 0.39
N HIS A 87 24.46 -8.72 0.44
CA HIS A 87 23.62 -8.82 1.62
C HIS A 87 22.81 -10.12 1.70
N GLY A 88 23.11 -11.11 0.84
CA GLY A 88 22.39 -12.39 0.82
C GLY A 88 20.96 -12.27 0.29
N VAL A 89 20.64 -11.18 -0.41
CA VAL A 89 19.33 -10.91 -1.00
C VAL A 89 19.37 -11.23 -2.49
N ARG A 90 18.45 -12.07 -2.95
CA ARG A 90 18.26 -12.35 -4.37
C ARG A 90 17.27 -11.37 -4.97
N LEU A 91 17.74 -10.52 -5.87
CA LEU A 91 16.94 -9.55 -6.60
C LEU A 91 16.29 -10.21 -7.82
N ILE A 92 14.97 -10.05 -7.96
CA ILE A 92 14.19 -10.48 -9.13
C ILE A 92 13.71 -9.22 -9.85
N ASN A 93 14.22 -9.02 -11.06
CA ASN A 93 13.78 -7.94 -11.95
C ASN A 93 12.60 -8.43 -12.78
N VAL A 94 11.51 -7.68 -12.75
CA VAL A 94 10.29 -7.94 -13.51
C VAL A 94 10.10 -6.79 -14.48
N ASP A 95 10.47 -7.04 -15.74
CA ASP A 95 10.13 -6.11 -16.81
C ASP A 95 8.64 -6.29 -17.18
N LEU A 96 7.85 -5.24 -16.91
CA LEU A 96 6.42 -5.25 -17.20
C LEU A 96 6.10 -5.15 -18.70
N ALA A 97 7.08 -4.82 -19.54
CA ALA A 97 6.95 -4.79 -20.99
C ALA A 97 7.35 -6.12 -21.64
N ALA A 98 8.09 -6.98 -20.94
CA ALA A 98 8.52 -8.26 -21.45
C ALA A 98 7.36 -9.25 -21.56
N GLU A 99 7.35 -10.02 -22.65
CA GLU A 99 6.36 -11.09 -22.86
C GLU A 99 6.72 -12.37 -22.09
N GLU A 100 8.00 -12.56 -21.74
CA GLU A 100 8.52 -13.78 -21.13
C GLU A 100 8.37 -13.83 -19.61
N THR A 101 7.19 -14.21 -19.13
CA THR A 101 6.90 -14.35 -17.69
C THR A 101 7.65 -15.51 -17.03
N ARG A 102 8.08 -16.52 -17.81
CA ARG A 102 8.78 -17.72 -17.31
C ARG A 102 10.10 -17.42 -16.63
N VAL A 103 10.81 -16.39 -17.10
CA VAL A 103 12.11 -16.00 -16.52
C VAL A 103 11.92 -15.61 -15.05
N VAL A 104 10.89 -14.80 -14.75
CA VAL A 104 10.56 -14.38 -13.39
C VAL A 104 10.24 -15.57 -12.49
N PHE A 105 9.42 -16.52 -12.96
CA PHE A 105 9.09 -17.72 -12.19
C PHE A 105 10.30 -18.63 -11.95
N ASN A 106 11.19 -18.76 -12.93
CA ASN A 106 12.42 -19.55 -12.78
C ASN A 106 13.36 -18.92 -11.73
N GLU A 107 13.52 -17.60 -11.76
CA GLU A 107 14.33 -16.88 -10.77
C GLU A 107 13.71 -16.95 -9.37
N LEU A 108 12.39 -16.84 -9.26
CA LEU A 108 11.68 -17.02 -8.00
C LEU A 108 11.80 -18.45 -7.46
N SER A 109 11.71 -19.46 -8.32
CA SER A 109 11.91 -20.87 -7.94
C SER A 109 13.31 -21.10 -7.39
N ARG A 110 14.34 -20.56 -8.06
CA ARG A 110 15.74 -20.61 -7.61
C ARG A 110 15.94 -19.87 -6.29
N ALA A 111 15.30 -18.71 -6.12
CA ALA A 111 15.36 -17.93 -4.89
C ALA A 111 14.76 -18.71 -3.71
N LEU A 112 13.55 -19.26 -3.86
CA LEU A 112 12.90 -20.08 -2.84
C LEU A 112 13.71 -21.34 -2.50
N ALA A 113 14.24 -22.03 -3.50
CA ALA A 113 15.09 -23.21 -3.28
C ALA A 113 16.39 -22.87 -2.53
N THR A 114 16.92 -21.67 -2.72
CA THR A 114 18.09 -21.17 -1.98
C THR A 114 17.70 -20.79 -0.55
N ALA A 115 16.60 -20.07 -0.37
CA ALA A 115 16.06 -19.73 0.95
C ALA A 115 15.78 -20.97 1.79
N SER A 116 15.17 -22.02 1.23
CA SER A 116 14.96 -23.30 1.93
C SER A 116 16.27 -23.93 2.39
N ARG A 117 17.32 -23.90 1.57
CA ARG A 117 18.64 -24.42 1.96
C ARG A 117 19.25 -23.60 3.08
N VAL A 118 19.21 -22.27 2.98
CA VAL A 118 19.73 -21.36 4.01
C VAL A 118 19.02 -21.56 5.34
N VAL A 119 17.68 -21.60 5.35
CA VAL A 119 16.89 -21.81 6.57
C VAL A 119 17.16 -23.19 7.18
N ALA A 120 17.23 -24.24 6.37
CA ALA A 120 17.51 -25.59 6.85
C ALA A 120 18.90 -25.69 7.51
N GLN A 121 19.92 -25.11 6.86
CA GLN A 121 21.32 -25.14 7.31
C GLN A 121 21.65 -24.11 8.40
N SER A 122 20.77 -23.15 8.68
CA SER A 122 21.06 -22.12 9.68
C SER A 122 21.04 -22.71 11.09
N ASP A 123 22.16 -22.66 11.81
CA ASP A 123 22.18 -23.04 13.23
C ASP A 123 21.80 -21.87 14.16
N SER A 124 21.42 -20.73 13.59
CA SER A 124 21.07 -19.55 14.37
C SER A 124 19.74 -19.75 15.10
N ARG A 125 19.76 -19.51 16.42
CA ARG A 125 18.56 -19.49 17.27
C ARG A 125 17.57 -18.39 16.86
N SER A 126 18.01 -17.39 16.09
CA SER A 126 17.16 -16.30 15.58
C SER A 126 16.28 -16.72 14.40
N VAL A 127 16.57 -17.84 13.73
CA VAL A 127 15.82 -18.30 12.57
C VAL A 127 14.68 -19.21 13.05
N ASP A 128 13.45 -18.74 12.88
CA ASP A 128 12.25 -19.52 13.17
C ASP A 128 12.02 -20.59 12.09
N LYS A 129 12.78 -21.70 12.17
CA LYS A 129 12.66 -22.83 11.25
C LYS A 129 11.26 -23.43 11.24
N GLY A 130 10.59 -23.44 12.40
CA GLY A 130 9.27 -24.02 12.59
C GLY A 130 8.21 -23.30 11.75
N ARG A 131 8.28 -21.97 11.65
CA ARG A 131 7.42 -21.18 10.77
C ARG A 131 7.92 -21.15 9.32
N LEU A 132 9.22 -20.92 9.10
CA LEU A 132 9.74 -20.61 7.76
C LEU A 132 9.77 -21.83 6.82
N MET A 133 10.08 -23.04 7.32
CA MET A 133 10.18 -24.22 6.46
C MET A 133 8.82 -24.63 5.87
N PRO A 134 7.71 -24.70 6.65
CA PRO A 134 6.37 -24.90 6.09
C PRO A 134 5.96 -23.81 5.10
N ASN A 135 6.20 -22.53 5.44
CA ASN A 135 5.85 -21.41 4.56
C ASN A 135 6.62 -21.48 3.23
N LEU A 136 7.90 -21.85 3.25
CA LEU A 136 8.70 -22.06 2.03
C LEU A 136 8.19 -23.23 1.19
N ALA A 137 7.74 -24.33 1.82
CA ALA A 137 7.14 -25.44 1.10
C ALA A 137 5.82 -25.03 0.43
N GLN A 138 4.96 -24.31 1.15
CA GLN A 138 3.70 -23.76 0.65
C GLN A 138 3.94 -22.77 -0.50
N ALA A 139 4.89 -21.85 -0.34
CA ALA A 139 5.27 -20.89 -1.37
C ALA A 139 5.72 -21.58 -2.67
N ARG A 140 6.55 -22.63 -2.57
CA ARG A 140 6.99 -23.42 -3.74
C ARG A 140 5.82 -24.13 -4.42
N GLN A 141 4.90 -24.71 -3.66
CA GLN A 141 3.71 -25.35 -4.22
C GLN A 141 2.81 -24.34 -4.93
N THR A 142 2.63 -23.15 -4.34
CA THR A 142 1.84 -22.09 -4.95
C THR A 142 2.51 -21.48 -6.17
N LEU A 143 3.83 -21.33 -6.15
CA LEU A 143 4.61 -20.94 -7.31
C LEU A 143 4.37 -21.86 -8.50
N GLU A 144 4.50 -23.18 -8.34
CA GLU A 144 4.29 -24.12 -9.45
C GLU A 144 2.85 -24.08 -9.97
N ARG A 145 1.86 -23.94 -9.08
CA ARG A 145 0.46 -23.78 -9.47
C ARG A 145 0.24 -22.53 -10.32
N VAL A 146 0.72 -21.38 -9.87
CA VAL A 146 0.58 -20.10 -10.58
C VAL A 146 1.37 -20.13 -11.89
N ARG A 147 2.58 -20.70 -11.89
CA ARG A 147 3.42 -20.86 -13.09
C ARG A 147 2.73 -21.69 -14.17
N MET A 148 1.93 -22.69 -13.80
CA MET A 148 1.14 -23.47 -14.78
C MET A 148 -0.02 -22.66 -15.39
N GLN A 149 -0.56 -21.69 -14.64
CA GLN A 149 -1.69 -20.85 -15.04
C GLN A 149 -1.24 -19.62 -15.86
N VAL A 150 -0.09 -19.04 -15.52
CA VAL A 150 0.46 -17.84 -16.17
C VAL A 150 1.48 -18.26 -17.22
N ARG A 151 1.05 -18.43 -18.46
CA ARG A 151 1.91 -18.82 -19.58
C ARG A 151 2.38 -17.64 -20.41
N ARG A 152 1.56 -16.59 -20.46
CA ARG A 152 1.83 -15.35 -21.19
C ARG A 152 1.63 -14.13 -20.30
N SER A 153 2.01 -12.96 -20.81
CA SER A 153 1.81 -11.71 -20.10
C SER A 153 0.32 -11.40 -19.89
N GLU A 154 -0.57 -11.76 -20.82
CA GLU A 154 -2.01 -11.48 -20.68
C GLU A 154 -2.65 -12.21 -19.50
N ASP A 155 -2.15 -13.40 -19.14
CA ASP A 155 -2.65 -14.16 -18.00
C ASP A 155 -2.40 -13.42 -16.67
N VAL A 156 -1.38 -12.55 -16.61
CA VAL A 156 -1.10 -11.68 -15.45
C VAL A 156 -2.21 -10.65 -15.25
N ALA A 157 -2.93 -10.24 -16.30
CA ALA A 157 -4.00 -9.26 -16.19
C ALA A 157 -5.18 -9.76 -15.32
N GLN A 158 -5.47 -11.07 -15.34
CA GLN A 158 -6.51 -11.67 -14.49
C GLN A 158 -6.18 -11.52 -13.00
N TYR A 159 -4.89 -11.56 -12.65
CA TYR A 159 -4.43 -11.31 -11.29
C TYR A 159 -4.53 -9.83 -10.90
N ALA A 160 -4.50 -8.92 -11.87
CA ALA A 160 -4.70 -7.49 -11.60
C ALA A 160 -6.14 -7.18 -11.17
N ASP A 161 -7.12 -7.90 -11.71
CA ASP A 161 -8.52 -7.75 -11.29
C ASP A 161 -8.69 -8.30 -9.86
N ALA A 162 -8.11 -9.47 -9.56
CA ALA A 162 -8.11 -10.03 -8.21
C ALA A 162 -7.42 -9.12 -7.17
N TRP A 163 -6.38 -8.38 -7.58
CA TRP A 163 -5.75 -7.37 -6.71
C TRP A 163 -6.74 -6.26 -6.35
N ARG A 164 -7.47 -5.72 -7.34
CA ARG A 164 -8.46 -4.66 -7.10
C ARG A 164 -9.58 -5.15 -6.20
N ASP A 165 -10.05 -6.38 -6.39
CA ASP A 165 -11.07 -6.98 -5.53
C ASP A 165 -10.57 -7.10 -4.08
N ARG A 166 -9.30 -7.47 -3.88
CA ARG A 166 -8.67 -7.49 -2.55
C ARG A 166 -8.61 -6.08 -1.94
N GLU A 167 -8.16 -5.07 -2.69
CA GLU A 167 -8.11 -3.69 -2.20
C GLU A 167 -9.51 -3.18 -1.82
N MET A 168 -10.51 -3.46 -2.65
CA MET A 168 -11.91 -3.10 -2.37
C MET A 168 -12.44 -3.82 -1.13
N ALA A 169 -12.13 -5.11 -0.96
CA ALA A 169 -12.49 -5.86 0.24
C ALA A 169 -11.79 -5.29 1.49
N ALA A 170 -10.51 -4.92 1.40
CA ALA A 170 -9.79 -4.31 2.51
C ALA A 170 -10.39 -2.94 2.90
N ILE A 171 -10.75 -2.12 1.92
CA ILE A 171 -11.44 -0.84 2.15
C ILE A 171 -12.82 -1.08 2.78
N ALA A 172 -13.58 -2.06 2.28
CA ALA A 172 -14.89 -2.40 2.84
C ALA A 172 -14.79 -2.90 4.28
N THR A 173 -13.80 -3.74 4.60
CA THR A 173 -13.52 -4.19 5.98
C THR A 173 -13.11 -3.01 6.86
N ALA A 174 -12.19 -2.16 6.42
CA ALA A 174 -11.79 -0.97 7.18
C ALA A 174 -12.96 0.00 7.40
N GLN A 175 -13.86 0.15 6.42
CA GLN A 175 -15.08 0.94 6.56
C GLN A 175 -16.10 0.27 7.49
N ALA A 176 -16.19 -1.07 7.50
CA ALA A 176 -17.04 -1.82 8.41
C ALA A 176 -16.53 -1.77 9.85
N GLU A 177 -15.21 -1.81 10.07
CA GLU A 177 -14.55 -1.64 11.36
C GLU A 177 -14.61 -0.18 11.85
N ALA A 178 -14.54 0.79 10.94
CA ALA A 178 -14.73 2.21 11.25
C ALA A 178 -16.21 2.59 11.47
N LYS A 179 -17.15 1.71 11.08
CA LYS A 179 -18.56 1.87 11.43
C LYS A 179 -18.69 1.46 12.89
N PRO A 180 -19.08 2.36 13.81
CA PRO A 180 -19.20 1.98 15.21
C PRO A 180 -20.22 0.86 15.30
N ALA A 181 -19.81 -0.26 15.90
CA ALA A 181 -20.72 -1.30 16.32
C ALA A 181 -21.81 -0.63 17.16
N ASN A 182 -23.05 -0.67 16.68
CA ASN A 182 -24.22 -0.46 17.52
C ASN A 182 -24.21 -1.59 18.57
N ALA A 183 -23.48 -1.37 19.66
CA ALA A 183 -23.54 -2.20 20.84
C ALA A 183 -24.96 -2.08 21.43
N PRO A 184 -25.65 -3.20 21.71
CA PRO A 184 -26.92 -3.16 22.40
C PRO A 184 -26.66 -2.83 23.87
N GLY A 185 -27.02 -1.60 24.25
CA GLY A 185 -27.24 -1.18 25.64
C GLY A 185 -25.98 -0.90 26.46
N GLY A 186 -25.76 0.36 26.82
CA GLY A 186 -24.82 0.70 27.90
C GLY A 186 -24.13 2.05 27.78
N SER A 187 -24.88 3.15 27.91
CA SER A 187 -24.40 4.42 28.48
C SER A 187 -23.12 5.05 27.88
N LEU A 188 -23.18 5.60 26.66
CA LEU A 188 -22.27 6.70 26.25
C LEU A 188 -22.87 7.72 25.26
N PHE A 189 -24.15 7.63 24.90
CA PHE A 189 -24.81 8.62 24.02
C PHE A 189 -25.47 9.74 24.84
N LYS A 190 -24.68 10.71 25.29
CA LYS A 190 -25.20 12.05 25.67
C LYS A 190 -24.78 13.16 24.72
N SER A 191 -23.73 13.03 23.93
CA SER A 191 -23.20 14.11 23.08
C SER A 191 -24.00 14.34 21.79
N GLY A 192 -24.42 13.30 21.07
CA GLY A 192 -25.14 13.46 19.78
C GLY A 192 -26.54 14.08 19.91
N ARG A 193 -27.22 13.84 21.03
CA ARG A 193 -28.55 14.44 21.30
C ARG A 193 -28.45 15.89 21.77
N ILE A 194 -27.37 16.25 22.46
CA ILE A 194 -27.12 17.63 22.88
C ILE A 194 -26.73 18.49 21.66
N ILE A 195 -25.86 17.99 20.77
CA ILE A 195 -25.39 18.74 19.59
C ILE A 195 -26.54 19.09 18.63
N ALA A 196 -27.46 18.15 18.36
CA ALA A 196 -28.64 18.40 17.54
C ALA A 196 -29.63 19.42 18.17
N THR A 197 -29.55 19.64 19.48
CA THR A 197 -30.39 20.61 20.19
C THR A 197 -29.80 22.02 20.11
N VAL A 198 -28.48 22.14 19.96
CA VAL A 198 -27.71 23.38 20.07
C VAL A 198 -27.65 24.15 18.74
N TYR A 199 -27.51 23.48 17.59
CA TYR A 199 -27.37 24.15 16.29
C TYR A 199 -28.56 23.87 15.35
N LYS A 200 -29.68 24.54 15.62
CA LYS A 200 -30.88 24.47 14.75
C LYS A 200 -30.79 25.51 13.62
N PRO A 201 -31.37 25.24 12.44
CA PRO A 201 -31.59 26.27 11.42
C PRO A 201 -32.29 27.50 12.03
N GLY A 202 -31.75 28.69 11.81
CA GLY A 202 -32.16 29.95 12.41
C GLY A 202 -31.38 30.35 13.68
N ALA A 203 -30.51 29.49 14.22
CA ALA A 203 -29.69 29.85 15.39
C ALA A 203 -28.58 30.84 15.00
N GLU A 204 -28.38 31.88 15.82
CA GLU A 204 -27.24 32.78 15.70
C GLU A 204 -26.01 32.19 16.37
N VAL A 205 -24.90 32.24 15.65
CA VAL A 205 -23.60 31.73 16.11
C VAL A 205 -22.51 32.75 15.84
N LYS A 206 -21.50 32.78 16.69
CA LYS A 206 -20.29 33.57 16.48
C LYS A 206 -19.12 32.62 16.30
N HIS A 207 -18.45 32.72 15.16
CA HIS A 207 -17.21 32.00 14.88
C HIS A 207 -16.01 32.92 15.10
N ASP A 208 -14.94 32.42 15.74
CA ASP A 208 -13.75 33.23 16.08
C ASP A 208 -13.15 33.96 14.87
N ARG A 209 -13.09 33.27 13.73
CA ARG A 209 -12.53 33.78 12.47
C ARG A 209 -13.52 34.53 11.57
N PHE A 210 -14.78 34.12 11.53
CA PHE A 210 -15.76 34.60 10.53
C PHE A 210 -16.80 35.55 11.13
N GLY A 211 -16.74 35.79 12.45
CA GLY A 211 -17.67 36.66 13.14
C GLY A 211 -19.06 36.03 13.26
N ARG A 212 -20.09 36.88 13.30
CA ARG A 212 -21.48 36.44 13.47
C ARG A 212 -22.03 35.82 12.19
N GLY A 213 -22.78 34.75 12.34
CA GLY A 213 -23.50 34.08 11.26
C GLY A 213 -24.76 33.38 11.77
N THR A 214 -25.62 33.00 10.82
CA THR A 214 -26.87 32.28 11.11
C THR A 214 -26.79 30.87 10.52
N VAL A 215 -27.17 29.86 11.29
CA VAL A 215 -27.27 28.49 10.78
C VAL A 215 -28.43 28.43 9.76
N VAL A 216 -28.14 28.11 8.51
CA VAL A 216 -29.13 28.00 7.43
C VAL A 216 -29.64 26.57 7.28
N ALA A 217 -28.77 25.59 7.49
CA ALA A 217 -29.13 24.18 7.40
C ALA A 217 -28.31 23.33 8.37
N ALA A 218 -28.89 22.26 8.88
CA ALA A 218 -28.21 21.23 9.63
C ALA A 218 -28.63 19.87 9.07
N GLN A 219 -27.68 19.08 8.59
CA GLN A 219 -27.91 17.78 8.00
C GLN A 219 -27.02 16.74 8.69
N PRO A 220 -27.55 15.54 9.01
CA PRO A 220 -26.71 14.45 9.50
C PRO A 220 -25.75 13.99 8.40
N ASP A 221 -24.48 13.82 8.75
CA ASP A 221 -23.40 13.41 7.86
C ASP A 221 -22.60 12.27 8.54
N GLY A 222 -23.04 11.03 8.28
CA GLY A 222 -22.51 9.84 8.95
C GLY A 222 -22.77 9.83 10.46
N ASN A 223 -21.70 9.87 11.25
CA ASN A 223 -21.75 9.93 12.72
C ASN A 223 -21.67 11.37 13.27
N ASP A 224 -21.65 12.38 12.40
CA ASP A 224 -21.53 13.79 12.77
C ASP A 224 -22.69 14.60 12.16
N MET A 225 -22.73 15.90 12.45
CA MET A 225 -23.68 16.84 11.88
C MET A 225 -22.94 17.86 11.02
N ALA A 226 -23.35 17.99 9.75
CA ALA A 226 -22.91 19.08 8.90
C ALA A 226 -23.86 20.28 9.06
N ILE A 227 -23.33 21.42 9.50
CA ILE A 227 -24.07 22.69 9.58
C ILE A 227 -23.59 23.65 8.49
N THR A 228 -24.54 24.29 7.82
CA THR A 228 -24.28 25.40 6.91
C THR A 228 -24.59 26.70 7.63
N ILE A 229 -23.59 27.58 7.76
CA ILE A 229 -23.71 28.87 8.41
C ILE A 229 -23.51 29.97 7.37
N SER A 230 -24.42 30.94 7.33
CA SER A 230 -24.26 32.18 6.55
C SER A 230 -23.64 33.26 7.44
N PHE A 231 -22.39 33.63 7.15
CA PHE A 231 -21.69 34.70 7.87
C PHE A 231 -21.82 36.04 7.15
N VAL A 232 -21.99 37.11 7.93
CA VAL A 232 -22.10 38.48 7.39
C VAL A 232 -20.86 38.89 6.59
N THR A 233 -19.68 38.43 7.00
CA THR A 233 -18.40 38.82 6.40
C THR A 233 -17.86 37.82 5.38
N ALA A 234 -18.31 36.57 5.41
CA ALA A 234 -17.65 35.47 4.70
C ALA A 234 -18.59 34.59 3.86
N GLY A 235 -19.88 34.95 3.77
CA GLY A 235 -20.89 34.21 3.04
C GLY A 235 -21.23 32.85 3.67
N GLU A 236 -21.85 31.97 2.89
CA GLU A 236 -22.27 30.64 3.34
C GLU A 236 -21.09 29.66 3.39
N ARG A 237 -20.98 28.93 4.52
CA ARG A 237 -19.95 27.90 4.73
C ARG A 237 -20.53 26.68 5.43
N ARG A 238 -20.15 25.49 4.95
CA ARG A 238 -20.52 24.20 5.53
C ARG A 238 -19.38 23.68 6.41
N PHE A 239 -19.73 23.23 7.61
CA PHE A 239 -18.80 22.67 8.60
C PHE A 239 -19.35 21.39 9.19
N LEU A 240 -18.45 20.49 9.57
CA LEU A 240 -18.75 19.37 10.45
C LEU A 240 -18.66 19.85 11.90
N VAL A 241 -19.71 19.63 12.69
CA VAL A 241 -19.82 20.19 14.04
C VAL A 241 -18.68 19.75 14.95
N SER A 242 -18.21 18.51 14.83
CA SER A 242 -17.03 18.03 15.59
C SER A 242 -15.78 18.89 15.38
N LEU A 243 -15.63 19.55 14.23
CA LEU A 243 -14.44 20.35 13.88
C LEU A 243 -14.57 21.82 14.26
N VAL A 244 -15.78 22.30 14.52
CA VAL A 244 -16.07 23.72 14.76
C VAL A 244 -16.71 24.00 16.11
N GLN A 245 -17.08 22.99 16.90
CA GLN A 245 -17.67 23.17 18.22
C GLN A 245 -16.81 24.03 19.16
N ASP A 246 -15.47 23.91 19.09
CA ASP A 246 -14.55 24.67 19.94
C ASP A 246 -14.33 26.11 19.45
N LYS A 247 -14.86 26.45 18.26
CA LYS A 247 -14.66 27.72 17.56
C LYS A 247 -15.97 28.46 17.30
N LEU A 248 -17.09 27.89 17.74
CA LEU A 248 -18.45 28.42 17.59
C LEU A 248 -19.05 28.62 18.97
N THR A 249 -19.52 29.84 19.22
CA THR A 249 -20.29 30.17 20.41
C THR A 249 -21.71 30.53 19.98
N LEU A 250 -22.73 29.96 20.63
CA LEU A 250 -24.10 30.44 20.47
C LEU A 250 -24.22 31.87 21.02
N VAL A 251 -24.98 32.71 20.32
CA VAL A 251 -25.26 34.10 20.70
C VAL A 251 -26.68 34.20 21.25
#